data_AF-A0A517TZD3-F1
#
_entry.id   AF-A0A517TZD3-F1
#
_cell.length_a   1.000
_cell.length_b   1.000
_cell.length_c   1.000
_cell.angle_alpha   90.00
_cell.angle_beta   90.00
_cell.angle_gamma   90.00
#
_symmetry.space_group_name_H-M   'P 1'
#
loop_
_entity.id
_entity.type
_entity.pdbx_description
1 polymer ?
#
loop_
_entity_poly.entity_id
_entity_poly.type
_entity_poly.pdbx_seq_one_letter_code
_entity_poly.pdbx_strand_id
1 'polypeptide(L)'
;MQGEWSMVSRIMTIRLSSGLKIELDPADWPEIGSACRTSVRTGGYVAEKLIVRRHDDGRTLIYIDADPGADVLVQGDIFPPRIREIESYVQRFSEAHGLPDWVAERCVESIRG
;
A
#
# COMPACT_ATOMS: atom_id res chain seq x y z
N MET A 1 -25.66 26.07 7.00
CA MET A 1 -24.38 25.59 7.58
C MET A 1 -24.32 24.10 7.34
N GLN A 2 -23.66 23.68 6.26
CA GLN A 2 -23.44 22.25 5.98
C GLN A 2 -22.12 21.88 6.65
N GLY A 3 -22.17 20.87 7.52
CA GLY A 3 -21.00 20.42 8.28
C GLY A 3 -19.92 19.94 7.33
N GLU A 4 -18.72 20.49 7.48
CA GLU A 4 -17.49 19.86 7.04
C GLU A 4 -17.46 18.45 7.62
N TRP A 5 -17.62 17.46 6.76
CA TRP A 5 -17.13 16.13 7.05
C TRP A 5 -15.61 16.27 7.08
N SER A 6 -15.04 16.60 8.24
CA SER A 6 -13.64 16.34 8.50
C SER A 6 -13.47 14.84 8.27
N MET A 7 -12.98 14.48 7.10
CA MET A 7 -12.44 13.17 6.81
C MET A 7 -11.31 13.03 7.82
N VAL A 8 -11.58 12.39 8.96
CA VAL A 8 -10.56 12.17 9.99
C VAL A 8 -9.51 11.31 9.28
N SER A 9 -8.39 11.91 8.87
CA SER A 9 -7.29 11.16 8.31
C SER A 9 -6.78 10.28 9.44
N ARG A 10 -7.14 9.00 9.39
CA ARG A 10 -6.60 8.04 10.35
C ARG A 10 -5.14 7.87 9.96
N ILE A 11 -4.26 8.41 10.80
CA ILE A 11 -2.83 8.17 10.69
C ILE A 11 -2.62 6.66 10.67
N MET A 12 -2.01 6.18 9.58
CA MET A 12 -1.72 4.77 9.39
C MET A 12 -0.36 4.48 10.00
N THR A 13 -0.25 3.42 10.79
CA THR A 13 1.05 2.91 11.23
C THR A 13 1.46 1.76 10.32
N ILE A 14 2.59 1.90 9.64
CA ILE A 14 3.18 0.85 8.80
C ILE A 14 4.50 0.39 9.40
N ARG A 15 4.66 -0.92 9.55
CA ARG A 15 5.96 -1.53 9.82
C ARG A 15 6.63 -1.87 8.50
N LEU A 16 7.78 -1.24 8.25
CA LEU A 16 8.61 -1.49 7.09
C LEU A 16 9.33 -2.84 7.19
N SER A 17 9.80 -3.37 6.05
CA SER A 17 10.64 -4.58 5.99
C SER A 17 11.91 -4.46 6.86
N SER A 18 12.44 -3.25 7.00
CA SER A 18 13.58 -2.92 7.89
C SER A 18 13.26 -3.05 9.39
N GLY A 19 11.99 -3.27 9.75
CA GLY A 19 11.52 -3.28 11.14
C GLY A 19 11.14 -1.91 11.68
N LEU A 20 11.47 -0.82 10.97
CA LEU A 20 11.08 0.54 11.32
C LEU A 20 9.56 0.67 11.28
N LYS A 21 8.99 1.38 12.26
CA LYS A 21 7.59 1.82 12.21
C LYS A 21 7.54 3.25 11.72
N ILE A 22 6.66 3.50 10.76
CA ILE A 22 6.38 4.84 10.25
C ILE A 22 4.89 5.15 10.42
N GLU A 23 4.61 6.42 10.68
CA GLU A 23 3.26 6.98 10.71
C GLU A 23 3.06 7.78 9.43
N LEU A 24 1.90 7.63 8.82
CA LEU A 24 1.59 8.22 7.53
C LEU A 24 0.18 8.80 7.55
N ASP A 25 0.04 10.05 7.16
CA ASP A 25 -1.24 10.61 6.79
C ASP A 25 -1.57 10.23 5.33
N PRO A 26 -2.68 9.53 5.06
CA PRO A 26 -3.12 9.25 3.69
C PRO A 26 -3.31 10.48 2.79
N ALA A 27 -3.55 11.66 3.37
CA ALA A 27 -3.67 12.92 2.65
C ALA A 27 -2.31 13.40 2.11
N ASP A 28 -1.24 13.23 2.89
CA ASP A 28 0.14 13.54 2.49
C ASP A 28 0.71 12.47 1.54
N TRP A 29 0.17 11.25 1.62
CA TRP A 29 0.60 10.10 0.82
C TRP A 29 -0.55 9.55 -0.04
N PRO A 30 -1.01 10.25 -1.08
CA PRO A 30 -2.08 9.76 -1.94
C PRO A 30 -1.76 8.40 -2.57
N GLU A 31 -2.79 7.55 -2.71
CA GLU A 31 -2.73 6.29 -3.44
C GLU A 31 -2.56 6.59 -4.94
N ILE A 32 -1.51 6.01 -5.54
CA ILE A 32 -1.24 6.11 -6.98
C ILE A 32 -1.44 4.78 -7.71
N GLY A 33 -1.57 3.69 -6.97
CA GLY A 33 -1.85 2.38 -7.56
C GLY A 33 -2.27 1.36 -6.53
N SER A 34 -3.15 0.46 -6.92
CA SER A 34 -3.48 -0.69 -6.09
C SER A 34 -4.03 -1.88 -6.84
N ALA A 35 -3.94 -3.05 -6.19
CA ALA A 35 -4.62 -4.26 -6.61
C ALA A 35 -5.06 -5.06 -5.39
N CYS A 36 -6.24 -5.67 -5.46
CA CYS A 36 -6.78 -6.50 -4.39
C CYS A 36 -6.86 -7.95 -4.82
N ARG A 37 -6.46 -8.83 -3.91
CA ARG A 37 -6.72 -10.27 -3.94
C ARG A 37 -7.61 -10.64 -2.78
N THR A 38 -8.62 -11.46 -3.04
CA THR A 38 -9.37 -12.15 -2.00
C THR A 38 -8.95 -13.61 -1.96
N SER A 39 -8.62 -14.13 -0.78
CA SER A 39 -8.31 -15.55 -0.56
C SER A 39 -9.25 -16.13 0.51
N VAL A 40 -9.50 -17.44 0.45
CA VAL A 40 -10.26 -18.16 1.47
C VAL A 40 -9.26 -18.75 2.47
N ARG A 41 -9.37 -18.40 3.74
CA ARG A 41 -8.63 -19.03 4.85
C ARG A 41 -9.64 -19.63 5.83
N THR A 42 -9.22 -20.64 6.61
CA THR A 42 -10.11 -21.38 7.53
C THR A 42 -10.80 -20.42 8.50
N GLY A 43 -12.05 -20.08 8.23
CA GLY A 43 -12.83 -19.08 9.00
C GLY A 43 -13.35 -17.88 8.22
N GLY A 44 -13.00 -17.68 6.93
CA GLY A 44 -13.58 -16.61 6.11
C GLY A 44 -12.78 -16.19 4.88
N TYR A 45 -13.18 -15.05 4.31
CA TYR A 45 -12.47 -14.38 3.22
C TYR A 45 -11.46 -13.38 3.81
N VAL A 46 -10.23 -13.40 3.30
CA VAL A 46 -9.19 -12.41 3.60
C VAL A 46 -8.93 -11.60 2.34
N ALA A 47 -9.09 -10.28 2.43
CA ALA A 47 -8.72 -9.35 1.37
C ALA A 47 -7.31 -8.82 1.64
N GLU A 48 -6.40 -9.04 0.70
CA GLU A 48 -5.05 -8.49 0.69
C GLU A 48 -5.00 -7.43 -0.42
N LYS A 49 -4.72 -6.19 -0.07
CA LYS A 49 -4.58 -5.07 -1.01
C LYS A 49 -3.10 -4.67 -1.09
N LEU A 50 -2.49 -4.86 -2.26
CA LEU A 50 -1.21 -4.26 -2.61
C LEU A 50 -1.46 -2.79 -2.93
N ILE A 51 -0.78 -1.88 -2.24
CA ILE A 51 -1.00 -0.44 -2.35
C ILE A 51 0.32 0.26 -2.60
N VAL A 52 0.30 1.22 -3.51
CA VAL A 52 1.41 2.13 -3.80
C VAL A 52 0.96 3.57 -3.58
N ARG A 53 1.69 4.28 -2.71
CA ARG A 53 1.46 5.69 -2.40
C ARG A 53 2.68 6.52 -2.76
N ARG A 54 2.46 7.79 -3.09
CA ARG A 54 3.53 8.74 -3.40
C ARG A 54 3.35 10.03 -2.62
N HIS A 55 4.40 10.44 -1.92
CA HIS A 55 4.46 11.72 -1.23
C HIS A 55 4.82 12.85 -2.20
N ASP A 56 4.52 14.10 -1.82
CA ASP A 56 4.81 15.28 -2.64
C ASP A 56 6.32 15.48 -2.94
N ASP A 57 7.18 15.09 -2.00
CA ASP A 57 8.64 15.11 -2.11
C ASP A 57 9.20 14.03 -3.07
N GLY A 58 8.33 13.19 -3.62
CA GLY A 58 8.66 12.14 -4.59
C GLY A 58 9.02 10.80 -3.99
N ARG A 59 9.06 10.64 -2.66
CA ARG A 59 9.18 9.32 -2.03
C ARG A 59 7.99 8.44 -2.40
N THR A 60 8.26 7.15 -2.52
CA THR A 60 7.25 6.15 -2.86
C THR A 60 7.19 5.11 -1.75
N LEU A 61 5.98 4.71 -1.40
CA LEU A 61 5.69 3.67 -0.41
C LEU A 61 4.92 2.54 -1.09
N ILE A 62 5.35 1.30 -0.85
CA ILE A 62 4.66 0.08 -1.29
C ILE A 62 4.32 -0.73 -0.04
N TYR A 63 3.09 -1.21 0.12
CA TYR A 63 2.71 -2.02 1.28
C TYR A 63 1.53 -2.96 0.98
N ILE A 64 1.34 -3.97 1.84
CA ILE A 64 0.16 -4.84 1.81
C ILE A 64 -0.76 -4.48 2.97
N ASP A 65 -2.03 -4.26 2.65
CA ASP A 65 -3.11 -4.20 3.62
C ASP A 65 -3.84 -5.54 3.65
N ALA A 66 -3.58 -6.34 4.68
CA ALA A 66 -4.11 -7.70 4.84
C ALA A 66 -5.23 -7.83 5.88
N ASP A 67 -5.58 -6.73 6.58
CA ASP A 67 -6.64 -6.73 7.59
C ASP A 67 -7.29 -5.34 7.72
N PRO A 68 -8.41 -5.10 6.99
CA PRO A 68 -9.17 -3.86 7.07
C PRO A 68 -9.78 -3.68 8.47
N GLY A 69 -9.04 -3.05 9.38
CA GLY A 69 -9.48 -2.81 10.76
C GLY A 69 -8.37 -2.86 11.81
N ALA A 70 -7.23 -3.49 11.49
CA ALA A 70 -6.06 -3.48 12.36
C ALA A 70 -5.35 -2.11 12.29
N ASP A 71 -5.00 -1.53 13.44
CA ASP A 71 -4.29 -0.25 13.54
C ASP A 71 -2.87 -0.27 12.96
N VAL A 72 -2.30 -1.46 12.76
CA VAL A 72 -0.92 -1.64 12.32
C VAL A 72 -0.87 -2.50 11.06
N LEU A 73 -0.46 -1.87 9.98
CA LEU A 73 -0.12 -2.54 8.72
C LEU A 73 1.29 -3.11 8.85
N VAL A 74 1.40 -4.42 8.65
CA VAL A 74 2.64 -5.16 8.85
C VAL A 74 3.18 -5.53 7.48
N GLN A 75 4.15 -4.76 6.99
CA GLN A 75 4.98 -4.97 5.79
C GLN A 75 4.78 -3.92 4.67
N GLY A 76 5.79 -3.07 4.52
CA GLY A 76 5.95 -2.19 3.38
C GLY A 76 7.41 -1.78 3.18
N ASP A 77 7.68 -1.14 2.05
CA ASP A 77 8.97 -0.55 1.70
C ASP A 77 8.79 0.92 1.32
N ILE A 78 9.72 1.75 1.79
CA ILE A 78 9.80 3.16 1.43
C ILE A 78 11.04 3.41 0.57
N PHE A 79 10.85 4.13 -0.51
CA PHE A 79 11.87 4.42 -1.48
C PHE A 79 12.15 5.93 -1.56
N PRO A 80 13.42 6.32 -1.81
CA PRO A 80 13.77 7.72 -1.97
C PRO A 80 13.15 8.32 -3.24
N PRO A 81 13.17 9.65 -3.39
CA PRO A 81 12.69 10.31 -4.60
C PRO A 81 13.40 9.81 -5.86
N ARG A 82 12.69 9.85 -7.00
CA ARG A 82 13.20 9.55 -8.36
C ARG A 82 13.57 8.09 -8.63
N ILE A 83 12.92 7.13 -7.98
CA ILE A 83 13.03 5.74 -8.44
C ILE A 83 12.46 5.64 -9.86
N ARG A 84 13.26 5.12 -10.79
CA ARG A 84 12.83 4.91 -12.18
C ARG A 84 12.12 3.58 -12.39
N GLU A 85 12.26 2.67 -11.43
CA GLU A 85 11.89 1.25 -11.56
C GLU A 85 10.76 0.86 -10.60
N ILE A 86 9.84 1.78 -10.30
CA ILE A 86 8.73 1.52 -9.36
C ILE A 86 7.96 0.25 -9.72
N GLU A 87 7.74 0.02 -11.01
CA GLU A 87 7.05 -1.17 -11.53
C GLU A 87 7.81 -2.46 -11.21
N SER A 88 9.13 -2.46 -11.43
CA SER A 88 10.01 -3.57 -11.07
C SER A 88 10.07 -3.80 -9.56
N TYR A 89 9.95 -2.75 -8.74
CA TYR A 89 9.83 -2.88 -7.29
C TYR A 89 8.49 -3.47 -6.89
N VAL A 90 7.38 -3.06 -7.51
CA VAL A 90 6.05 -3.64 -7.29
C VAL A 90 6.06 -5.15 -7.57
N GLN A 91 6.68 -5.56 -8.68
CA GLN A 91 6.82 -6.98 -9.03
C GLN A 91 7.64 -7.76 -7.99
N ARG A 92 8.85 -7.27 -7.65
CA ARG A 92 9.71 -7.92 -6.65
C ARG A 92 9.08 -7.98 -5.26
N PHE A 93 8.39 -6.91 -4.86
CA PHE A 93 7.67 -6.86 -3.60
C PHE A 93 6.52 -7.88 -3.59
N SER A 94 5.72 -7.92 -4.67
CA SER A 94 4.66 -8.93 -4.83
C SER A 94 5.20 -10.35 -4.71
N GLU A 95 6.29 -10.67 -5.42
CA GLU A 95 6.97 -11.97 -5.38
C GLU A 95 7.47 -12.32 -3.97
N ALA A 96 8.18 -11.39 -3.31
CA ALA A 96 8.72 -11.58 -1.96
C ALA A 96 7.62 -11.85 -0.92
N HIS A 97 6.41 -11.35 -1.16
CA HIS A 97 5.25 -11.54 -0.30
C HIS A 97 4.31 -12.67 -0.76
N GLY A 98 4.69 -13.43 -1.80
CA GLY A 98 3.90 -14.57 -2.29
C GLY A 98 2.55 -14.16 -2.90
N LEU A 99 2.44 -12.92 -3.36
CA LEU A 99 1.28 -12.43 -4.10
C LEU A 99 1.35 -12.95 -5.55
N PRO A 100 0.22 -13.38 -6.14
CA PRO A 100 0.18 -13.80 -7.54
C PRO A 100 0.60 -12.68 -8.50
N ASP A 101 1.26 -13.04 -9.62
CA ASP A 101 1.76 -12.09 -10.62
C ASP A 101 0.69 -11.10 -11.11
N TRP A 102 -0.54 -11.58 -11.32
CA TRP A 102 -1.65 -10.72 -11.77
C TRP A 102 -1.98 -9.58 -10.79
N VAL A 103 -1.65 -9.72 -9.50
CA VAL A 103 -1.82 -8.65 -8.51
C VAL A 103 -0.80 -7.55 -8.76
N ALA A 104 0.46 -7.90 -9.02
CA ALA A 104 1.49 -6.95 -9.38
C ALA A 104 1.16 -6.26 -10.71
N GLU A 105 0.74 -7.02 -11.72
CA GLU A 105 0.37 -6.51 -13.04
C GLU A 105 -0.75 -5.47 -12.94
N ARG A 106 -1.86 -5.79 -12.24
CA ARG A 106 -2.96 -4.84 -12.03
C ARG A 106 -2.54 -3.61 -11.24
N CYS A 107 -1.64 -3.77 -10.27
CA CYS A 107 -1.13 -2.64 -9.52
C CYS A 107 -0.29 -1.72 -10.42
N VAL A 108 0.56 -2.29 -11.29
CA VAL A 108 1.34 -1.54 -12.28
C VAL A 108 0.45 -0.85 -13.32
N GLU A 109 -0.59 -1.53 -13.81
CA GLU A 109 -1.60 -0.93 -14.68
C GLU A 109 -2.26 0.28 -13.98
N SER A 110 -2.66 0.11 -12.72
CA SER A 110 -3.25 1.19 -11.92
C SER A 110 -2.31 2.38 -11.73
N ILE A 111 -0.98 2.19 -11.66
CA ILE A 111 0.01 3.27 -11.57
C ILE A 111 0.09 4.06 -12.87
N ARG A 112 -0.11 3.41 -14.02
CA ARG A 112 0.04 4.00 -15.35
C ARG A 112 -1.16 4.84 -15.78
N GLY A 113 -2.35 4.57 -15.22
CA GLY A 113 -3.61 5.25 -15.56
C GLY A 113 -4.40 4.50 -16.62
#